data_AF-A0A7V8BE96-F1
#
_entry.id   AF-A0A7V8BE96-F1
#
_cell.length_a   1.000
_cell.length_b   1.000
_cell.length_c   1.000
_cell.angle_alpha   90.00
_cell.angle_beta   90.00
_cell.angle_gamma   90.00
#
_symmetry.space_group_name_H-M   'P 1'
#
loop_
_entity.id
_entity.type
_entity.pdbx_description
1 polymer ?
#
loop_
_entity_poly.entity_id
_entity_poly.type
_entity_poly.pdbx_seq_one_letter_code
_entity_poly.pdbx_strand_id
1 'polypeptide(L)'
;MAGEKAKVLNCVQCGGAVQWRAPGFSITLVCGHCGAVLDVSNPEIQVLIQAQEKTRLQPLIPLGARGKVHGETYEMIGFLQRADGTGQYKWREYLLFNPYIGYRWLVEADGHWNYVISTKQKPHRRDKSAQYLDKSYQLFLTGEAQVLYVLGEFYWRVKTGDRVSVQDFINPPEMLSREWDAGEEVWSIGEYVEPEVVQAAFGIKAMPARIGVAPNQPSPH
;
A
#
# COMPACT_ATOMS: atom_id res chain seq x y z
N MET A 1 17.63 -7.80 13.31
CA MET A 1 16.67 -8.63 14.07
C MET A 1 16.13 -9.66 13.10
N ALA A 2 16.37 -10.96 13.32
CA ALA A 2 15.82 -12.00 12.45
C ALA A 2 14.30 -12.02 12.65
N GLY A 3 13.53 -11.91 11.56
CA GLY A 3 12.08 -11.99 11.63
C GLY A 3 11.63 -13.32 12.22
N GLU A 4 10.66 -13.26 13.13
CA GLU A 4 10.01 -14.47 13.63
C GLU A 4 9.32 -15.21 12.47
N LYS A 5 9.30 -16.55 12.53
CA LYS A 5 8.58 -17.37 11.55
C LYS A 5 7.09 -17.01 11.55
N ALA A 6 6.45 -17.10 10.38
CA ALA A 6 5.01 -16.89 10.24
C ALA A 6 4.21 -17.72 11.26
N LYS A 7 3.18 -17.11 11.85
CA LYS A 7 2.32 -17.68 12.89
C LYS A 7 0.86 -17.69 12.43
N VAL A 8 0.04 -18.45 13.13
CA VAL A 8 -1.42 -18.40 12.98
C VAL A 8 -2.00 -18.04 14.34
N LEU A 9 -2.94 -17.11 14.35
CA LEU A 9 -3.72 -16.77 15.55
C LEU A 9 -5.21 -16.94 15.28
N ASN A 10 -5.99 -17.11 16.34
CA ASN A 10 -7.44 -17.15 16.25
C ASN A 10 -7.98 -15.73 16.44
N CYS A 11 -8.82 -15.28 15.51
CA CYS A 11 -9.48 -13.99 15.60
C CYS A 11 -10.32 -13.94 16.88
N VAL A 12 -10.01 -12.99 17.77
CA VAL A 12 -10.71 -12.81 19.05
C VAL A 12 -12.20 -12.45 18.90
N GLN A 13 -12.64 -12.07 17.69
CA GLN A 13 -14.03 -11.73 17.42
C GLN A 13 -14.86 -12.89 16.82
N CYS A 14 -14.28 -13.75 15.97
CA CYS A 14 -15.05 -14.81 15.29
C CYS A 14 -14.45 -16.21 15.40
N GLY A 15 -13.29 -16.37 16.05
CA GLY A 15 -12.57 -17.64 16.15
C GLY A 15 -11.88 -18.11 14.87
N GLY A 16 -12.05 -17.41 13.75
CA GLY A 16 -11.42 -17.78 12.49
C GLY A 16 -9.88 -17.63 12.51
N ALA A 17 -9.18 -18.53 11.81
CA ALA A 17 -7.73 -18.48 11.69
C ALA A 17 -7.28 -17.24 10.89
N VAL A 18 -6.32 -16.49 11.45
CA VAL A 18 -5.67 -15.33 10.85
C VAL A 18 -4.19 -15.66 10.67
N GLN A 19 -3.73 -15.63 9.42
CA GLN A 19 -2.32 -15.79 9.10
C GLN A 19 -1.57 -14.52 9.51
N TRP A 20 -0.42 -14.70 10.15
CA TRP A 20 0.51 -13.63 10.53
C TRP A 20 1.87 -13.90 9.89
N ARG A 21 2.11 -13.28 8.73
CA ARG A 21 3.22 -13.46 7.80
C ARG A 21 4.45 -12.67 8.22
N ALA A 22 4.27 -11.50 8.82
CA ALA A 22 5.36 -10.68 9.31
C ALA A 22 5.32 -10.44 10.85
N PRO A 23 5.42 -11.48 11.70
CA PRO A 23 5.48 -11.30 13.14
C PRO A 23 6.68 -10.46 13.57
N GLY A 24 6.43 -9.53 14.51
CA GLY A 24 7.40 -8.52 14.95
C GLY A 24 7.53 -7.31 14.01
N PHE A 25 6.89 -7.32 12.85
CA PHE A 25 6.89 -6.19 11.91
C PHE A 25 5.48 -5.64 11.62
N SER A 26 4.43 -6.46 11.76
CA SER A 26 3.03 -6.04 11.66
C SER A 26 2.52 -5.49 13.01
N ILE A 27 1.82 -4.35 12.95
CA ILE A 27 1.06 -3.78 14.08
C ILE A 27 -0.42 -4.16 13.97
N THR A 28 -0.93 -4.37 12.75
CA THR A 28 -2.35 -4.67 12.52
C THR A 28 -2.52 -5.88 11.62
N LEU A 29 -3.49 -6.74 11.94
CA LEU A 29 -3.95 -7.87 11.13
C LEU A 29 -5.45 -7.78 10.87
N VAL A 30 -5.87 -8.02 9.64
CA VAL A 30 -7.28 -8.09 9.26
C VAL A 30 -7.72 -9.54 9.14
N CYS A 31 -8.76 -9.93 9.87
CA CYS A 31 -9.33 -11.26 9.77
C CYS A 31 -10.01 -11.46 8.41
N GLY A 32 -9.46 -12.35 7.57
CA GLY A 32 -10.09 -12.69 6.28
C GLY A 32 -11.47 -13.37 6.39
N HIS A 33 -11.86 -13.84 7.58
CA HIS A 33 -13.17 -14.45 7.83
C HIS A 33 -14.27 -13.41 8.07
N CYS A 34 -14.09 -12.54 9.07
CA CYS A 34 -15.11 -11.57 9.49
C CYS A 34 -14.77 -10.10 9.18
N GLY A 35 -13.56 -9.81 8.69
CA GLY A 35 -13.11 -8.43 8.41
C GLY A 35 -12.72 -7.61 9.64
N ALA A 36 -12.70 -8.21 10.84
CA ALA A 36 -12.26 -7.51 12.05
C ALA A 36 -10.78 -7.09 11.91
N VAL A 37 -10.48 -5.87 12.36
CA VAL A 37 -9.13 -5.31 12.36
C VAL A 37 -8.55 -5.45 13.76
N LEU A 38 -7.43 -6.16 13.89
CA LEU A 38 -6.82 -6.56 15.14
C LEU A 38 -5.48 -5.83 15.33
N ASP A 39 -5.27 -5.19 16.48
CA ASP A 39 -3.95 -4.70 16.90
C ASP A 39 -3.17 -5.85 17.54
N VAL A 40 -1.99 -6.12 17.01
CA VAL A 40 -1.08 -7.20 17.44
C VAL A 40 0.26 -6.65 17.94
N SER A 41 0.34 -5.36 18.21
CA SER A 41 1.56 -4.72 18.75
C SER A 41 1.81 -5.03 20.23
N ASN A 42 0.82 -5.56 20.94
CA ASN A 42 0.91 -6.00 22.33
C ASN A 42 0.63 -7.51 22.45
N PRO A 43 1.06 -8.18 23.55
CA PRO A 43 0.74 -9.58 23.80
C PRO A 43 -0.78 -9.86 23.85
N GLU A 44 -1.56 -8.89 24.33
CA GLU A 44 -3.02 -8.93 24.32
C GLU A 44 -3.54 -8.29 23.03
N ILE A 45 -4.19 -9.11 22.18
CA ILE A 45 -4.75 -8.66 20.91
C ILE A 45 -5.98 -7.80 21.16
N GLN A 46 -5.97 -6.58 20.63
CA GLN A 46 -7.11 -5.65 20.72
C GLN A 46 -7.88 -5.61 19.40
N VAL A 47 -9.20 -5.40 19.46
CA VAL A 47 -10.05 -5.21 18.27
C VAL A 47 -10.18 -3.71 18.00
N LEU A 48 -9.58 -3.23 16.91
CA LEU A 48 -9.67 -1.83 16.47
C LEU A 48 -10.97 -1.54 15.73
N ILE A 49 -11.42 -2.50 14.91
CA ILE A 49 -12.71 -2.44 14.21
C ILE A 49 -13.37 -3.80 14.33
N GLN A 50 -14.66 -3.77 14.68
CA GLN A 50 -15.50 -4.95 14.65
C GLN A 50 -15.72 -5.46 13.23
N ALA A 51 -16.21 -6.70 13.10
CA ALA A 51 -16.50 -7.34 11.82
C ALA A 51 -17.20 -6.38 10.84
N GLN A 52 -16.63 -6.25 9.65
CA GLN A 52 -17.15 -5.37 8.60
C GLN A 52 -18.17 -6.11 7.72
N GLU A 53 -19.10 -5.36 7.12
CA GLU A 53 -19.99 -5.93 6.11
C GLU A 53 -19.20 -6.48 4.92
N LYS A 54 -19.59 -7.68 4.48
CA LYS A 54 -18.87 -8.59 3.59
C LYS A 54 -18.79 -8.13 2.12
N THR A 55 -18.40 -6.90 1.81
CA THR A 55 -17.89 -6.65 0.46
C THR A 55 -16.45 -7.14 0.40
N ARG A 56 -16.29 -8.45 0.15
CA ARG A 56 -14.98 -9.09 0.00
C ARG A 56 -14.40 -8.69 -1.35
N LEU A 57 -13.65 -7.59 -1.38
CA LEU A 57 -12.82 -7.26 -2.53
C LEU A 57 -11.72 -8.33 -2.65
N GLN A 58 -11.61 -8.94 -3.83
CA GLN A 58 -10.53 -9.87 -4.15
C GLN A 58 -9.39 -9.07 -4.79
N PRO A 59 -8.23 -8.96 -4.13
CA PRO A 59 -7.08 -8.26 -4.71
C PRO A 59 -6.55 -9.03 -5.93
N LEU A 60 -6.03 -8.31 -6.93
CA LEU A 60 -5.44 -8.92 -8.12
C LEU A 60 -4.24 -9.81 -7.77
N ILE A 61 -3.42 -9.34 -6.82
CA ILE A 61 -2.33 -10.10 -6.20
C ILE A 61 -2.87 -10.68 -4.88
N PRO A 62 -3.07 -12.00 -4.77
CA PRO A 62 -3.62 -12.61 -3.56
C PRO A 62 -2.69 -12.45 -2.35
N LEU A 63 -3.26 -12.38 -1.14
CA LEU A 63 -2.49 -12.45 0.10
C LEU A 63 -1.63 -13.71 0.17
N GLY A 64 -0.35 -13.55 0.51
CA GLY A 64 0.65 -14.62 0.57
C GLY A 64 1.26 -14.96 -0.80
N ALA A 65 0.83 -14.33 -1.90
CA ALA A 65 1.50 -14.49 -3.18
C ALA A 65 2.94 -13.99 -3.07
N ARG A 66 3.88 -14.77 -3.60
CA ARG A 66 5.29 -14.40 -3.66
C ARG A 66 5.68 -14.09 -5.09
N GLY A 67 6.40 -12.99 -5.27
CA GLY A 67 6.83 -12.53 -6.57
C GLY A 67 8.14 -11.79 -6.52
N LYS A 68 8.83 -11.75 -7.67
CA LYS A 68 10.11 -11.08 -7.81
C LYS A 68 9.93 -9.73 -8.51
N VAL A 69 10.12 -8.64 -7.80
CA VAL A 69 9.98 -7.27 -8.31
C VAL A 69 11.33 -6.55 -8.12
N HIS A 70 11.84 -5.92 -9.18
CA HIS A 70 13.16 -5.26 -9.19
C HIS A 70 14.31 -6.14 -8.64
N GLY A 71 14.31 -7.43 -8.98
CA GLY A 71 15.38 -8.35 -8.57
C GLY A 71 15.16 -9.00 -7.20
N GLU A 72 14.18 -8.56 -6.42
CA GLU A 72 14.00 -8.98 -5.03
C GLU A 72 12.68 -9.73 -4.84
N THR A 73 12.70 -10.75 -3.99
CA THR A 73 11.49 -11.54 -3.70
C THR A 73 10.71 -10.89 -2.58
N TYR A 74 9.43 -10.66 -2.81
CA TYR A 74 8.50 -10.14 -1.82
C TYR A 74 7.30 -11.07 -1.64
N GLU A 75 6.73 -11.07 -0.44
CA GLU A 75 5.42 -11.65 -0.16
C GLU A 75 4.38 -10.53 -0.07
N MET A 76 3.25 -10.70 -0.75
CA MET A 76 2.11 -9.80 -0.61
C MET A 76 1.46 -10.07 0.75
N ILE A 77 1.47 -9.07 1.64
CA ILE A 77 0.94 -9.21 3.01
C ILE A 77 -0.26 -8.33 3.30
N GLY A 78 -0.50 -7.26 2.54
CA GLY A 78 -1.58 -6.30 2.81
C GLY A 78 -2.18 -5.71 1.55
N PHE A 79 -3.45 -5.34 1.60
CA PHE A 79 -4.19 -4.71 0.52
C PHE A 79 -5.09 -3.60 1.04
N LEU A 80 -5.06 -2.46 0.36
CA LEU A 80 -6.00 -1.36 0.54
C LEU A 80 -6.75 -1.08 -0.76
N GLN A 81 -8.03 -0.77 -0.64
CA GLN A 81 -8.73 0.02 -1.63
C GLN A 81 -8.87 1.43 -1.06
N ARG A 82 -8.34 2.42 -1.76
CA ARG A 82 -8.48 3.82 -1.40
C ARG A 82 -9.33 4.55 -2.43
N ALA A 83 -9.83 5.71 -2.03
CA ALA A 83 -10.49 6.63 -2.91
C ALA A 83 -10.11 8.08 -2.60
N ASP A 84 -10.38 8.95 -3.56
CA ASP A 84 -10.24 10.38 -3.37
C ASP A 84 -11.30 10.90 -2.38
N GLY A 85 -11.20 12.17 -1.97
CA GLY A 85 -12.15 12.79 -1.05
C GLY A 85 -13.61 12.75 -1.51
N THR A 86 -13.87 12.58 -2.82
CA THR A 86 -15.22 12.42 -3.37
C THR A 86 -15.73 10.97 -3.34
N GLY A 87 -14.83 10.00 -3.15
CA GLY A 87 -15.13 8.57 -3.21
C GLY A 87 -15.33 8.00 -4.62
N GLN A 88 -15.16 8.82 -5.67
CA GLN A 88 -15.42 8.44 -7.06
C GLN A 88 -14.20 7.79 -7.70
N TYR A 89 -13.02 8.37 -7.50
CA TYR A 89 -11.78 7.84 -8.06
C TYR A 89 -11.17 6.86 -7.07
N LYS A 90 -10.99 5.61 -7.50
CA LYS A 90 -10.58 4.50 -6.64
C LYS A 90 -9.29 3.87 -7.15
N TRP A 91 -8.35 3.64 -6.26
CA TRP A 91 -7.10 2.94 -6.58
C TRP A 91 -6.79 1.89 -5.52
N ARG A 92 -5.92 0.96 -5.89
CA ARG A 92 -5.54 -0.20 -5.09
C ARG A 92 -4.10 -0.12 -4.66
N GLU A 93 -3.82 -0.50 -3.43
CA GLU A 93 -2.46 -0.52 -2.89
C GLU A 93 -2.17 -1.91 -2.34
N TYR A 94 -1.04 -2.49 -2.75
CA TYR A 94 -0.58 -3.82 -2.34
C TYR A 94 0.70 -3.65 -1.53
N LEU A 95 0.65 -4.00 -0.25
CA LEU A 95 1.79 -4.01 0.64
C LEU A 95 2.57 -5.31 0.47
N LEU A 96 3.82 -5.15 0.06
CA LEU A 96 4.80 -6.19 -0.14
C LEU A 96 5.81 -6.18 1.00
N PHE A 97 6.23 -7.36 1.45
CA PHE A 97 7.20 -7.52 2.53
C PHE A 97 8.33 -8.46 2.15
N ASN A 98 9.55 -8.04 2.50
CA ASN A 98 10.74 -8.88 2.49
C ASN A 98 11.44 -8.68 3.86
N PRO A 99 11.79 -9.76 4.58
CA PRO A 99 12.34 -9.65 5.93
C PRO A 99 13.74 -9.00 6.02
N TYR A 100 14.46 -8.91 4.91
CA TYR A 100 15.79 -8.29 4.83
C TYR A 100 15.76 -6.87 4.29
N ILE A 101 14.77 -6.55 3.44
CA ILE A 101 14.69 -5.27 2.71
C ILE A 101 13.60 -4.35 3.25
N GLY A 102 12.61 -4.92 3.94
CA GLY A 102 11.45 -4.23 4.48
C GLY A 102 10.29 -4.15 3.49
N TYR A 103 9.51 -3.08 3.62
CA TYR A 103 8.25 -2.89 2.93
C TYR A 103 8.40 -2.23 1.55
N ARG A 104 7.57 -2.66 0.61
CA ARG A 104 7.36 -2.04 -0.70
C ARG A 104 5.88 -1.96 -0.98
N TRP A 105 5.50 -1.05 -1.85
CA TRP A 105 4.12 -0.90 -2.29
C TRP A 105 4.04 -1.06 -3.79
N LEU A 106 2.99 -1.74 -4.25
CA LEU A 106 2.50 -1.57 -5.61
C LEU A 106 1.20 -0.77 -5.54
N VAL A 107 1.11 0.31 -6.31
CA VAL A 107 -0.09 1.14 -6.40
C VAL A 107 -0.65 1.01 -7.81
N GLU A 108 -1.90 0.56 -7.92
CA GLU A 108 -2.62 0.41 -9.18
C GLU A 108 -3.78 1.40 -9.27
N ALA A 109 -3.78 2.23 -10.29
CA ALA A 109 -4.88 3.11 -10.61
C ALA A 109 -5.14 3.06 -12.13
N ASP A 110 -6.38 2.77 -12.53
CA ASP A 110 -6.80 2.67 -13.93
C ASP A 110 -5.86 1.80 -14.80
N GLY A 111 -5.37 0.69 -14.24
CA GLY A 111 -4.47 -0.24 -14.91
C GLY A 111 -3.01 0.20 -15.00
N HIS A 112 -2.67 1.38 -14.48
CA HIS A 112 -1.30 1.87 -14.37
C HIS A 112 -0.69 1.53 -13.01
N TRP A 113 0.60 1.22 -12.98
CA TRP A 113 1.27 0.69 -11.79
C TRP A 113 2.46 1.54 -11.37
N ASN A 114 2.61 1.67 -10.06
CA ASN A 114 3.75 2.30 -9.42
C ASN A 114 4.37 1.36 -8.39
N TYR A 115 5.70 1.23 -8.41
CA TYR A 115 6.46 0.62 -7.33
C TYR A 115 6.95 1.70 -6.37
N VAL A 116 6.49 1.67 -5.13
CA VAL A 116 6.64 2.78 -4.18
C VAL A 116 7.46 2.37 -2.95
N ILE A 117 8.35 3.25 -2.53
CA ILE A 117 9.16 3.16 -1.31
C ILE A 117 9.02 4.41 -0.45
N SER A 118 9.19 4.28 0.86
CA SER A 118 9.38 5.44 1.74
C SER A 118 10.68 6.17 1.39
N THR A 119 10.66 7.49 1.44
CA THR A 119 11.87 8.30 1.22
C THR A 119 12.87 8.09 2.37
N LYS A 120 14.17 8.08 2.06
CA LYS A 120 15.24 7.93 3.08
C LYS A 120 15.50 9.22 3.85
N GLN A 121 15.18 10.36 3.23
CA GLN A 121 15.34 11.70 3.78
C GLN A 121 14.10 12.50 3.46
N LYS A 122 13.75 13.45 4.33
CA LYS A 122 12.61 14.33 4.09
C LYS A 122 12.86 15.22 2.87
N PRO A 123 11.97 15.22 1.86
CA PRO A 123 12.06 16.14 0.74
C PRO A 123 11.97 17.61 1.15
N HIS A 124 12.64 18.48 0.41
CA HIS A 124 12.56 19.93 0.61
C HIS A 124 11.45 20.53 -0.26
N ARG A 125 10.35 20.92 0.36
CA ARG A 125 9.17 21.46 -0.33
C ARG A 125 9.29 22.97 -0.57
N ARG A 126 8.89 23.40 -1.76
CA ARG A 126 8.54 24.78 -2.14
C ARG A 126 7.08 24.81 -2.61
N ASP A 127 6.57 25.99 -2.94
CA ASP A 127 5.14 26.20 -3.26
C ASP A 127 4.57 25.15 -4.25
N LYS A 128 5.08 25.13 -5.49
CA LYS A 128 4.61 24.21 -6.56
C LYS A 128 5.62 23.14 -6.93
N SER A 129 6.61 22.88 -6.08
CA SER A 129 7.66 21.89 -6.37
C SER A 129 8.24 21.30 -5.10
N ALA A 130 8.76 20.08 -5.19
CA ALA A 130 9.52 19.45 -4.13
C ALA A 130 10.89 18.99 -4.67
N GLN A 131 11.92 19.09 -3.85
CA GLN A 131 13.25 18.58 -4.15
C GLN A 131 13.51 17.34 -3.30
N TYR A 132 13.91 16.26 -3.94
CA TYR A 132 14.31 15.03 -3.27
C TYR A 132 15.55 14.47 -3.96
N LEU A 133 16.62 14.28 -3.18
CA LEU A 133 17.96 14.05 -3.69
C LEU A 133 18.33 15.17 -4.68
N ASP A 134 18.89 14.83 -5.83
CA ASP A 134 19.33 15.78 -6.86
C ASP A 134 18.24 16.08 -7.92
N LYS A 135 16.98 15.74 -7.63
CA LYS A 135 15.85 15.87 -8.56
C LYS A 135 14.80 16.85 -8.05
N SER A 136 14.16 17.54 -8.99
CA SER A 136 13.06 18.48 -8.74
C SER A 136 11.77 17.92 -9.34
N TYR A 137 10.71 17.92 -8.55
CA TYR A 137 9.40 17.38 -8.87
C TYR A 137 8.38 18.51 -8.88
N GLN A 138 7.48 18.53 -9.86
CA GLN A 138 6.45 19.56 -9.99
C GLN A 138 5.14 19.09 -9.37
N LEU A 139 4.45 19.97 -8.64
CA LEU A 139 3.15 19.67 -8.04
C LEU A 139 2.15 19.30 -9.15
N PHE A 140 1.60 18.10 -9.05
CA PHE A 140 0.60 17.57 -9.99
C PHE A 140 -0.79 17.58 -9.37
N LEU A 141 -0.91 17.08 -8.13
CA LEU A 141 -2.18 16.93 -7.44
C LEU A 141 -2.07 17.39 -5.99
N THR A 142 -3.15 18.01 -5.50
CA THR A 142 -3.43 18.15 -4.06
C THR A 142 -4.84 17.63 -3.83
N GLY A 143 -5.01 16.74 -2.84
CA GLY A 143 -6.29 16.11 -2.55
C GLY A 143 -6.36 15.46 -1.18
N GLU A 144 -7.33 14.56 -1.02
CA GLU A 144 -7.53 13.72 0.16
C GLU A 144 -7.61 12.26 -0.30
N ALA A 145 -7.08 11.35 0.50
CA ALA A 145 -7.23 9.92 0.30
C ALA A 145 -7.95 9.28 1.50
N GLN A 146 -8.98 8.49 1.21
CA GLN A 146 -9.76 7.74 2.19
C GLN A 146 -9.56 6.23 2.02
N VAL A 147 -9.36 5.50 3.11
CA VAL A 147 -9.33 4.03 3.12
C VAL A 147 -10.76 3.50 3.05
N LEU A 148 -11.12 2.84 1.95
CA LEU A 148 -12.43 2.21 1.76
C LEU A 148 -12.44 0.74 2.20
N TYR A 149 -11.32 0.04 2.05
CA TYR A 149 -11.21 -1.37 2.37
C TYR A 149 -9.80 -1.72 2.82
N VAL A 150 -9.69 -2.64 3.77
CA VAL A 150 -8.42 -3.11 4.32
C VAL A 150 -8.42 -4.63 4.44
N LEU A 151 -7.30 -5.25 4.08
CA LEU A 151 -7.13 -6.70 4.12
C LEU A 151 -5.66 -7.05 4.34
N GLY A 152 -5.38 -8.10 5.11
CA GLY A 152 -4.01 -8.55 5.39
C GLY A 152 -3.37 -7.85 6.59
N GLU A 153 -2.11 -7.47 6.47
CA GLU A 153 -1.26 -7.03 7.58
C GLU A 153 -0.61 -5.69 7.29
N PHE A 154 -0.45 -4.85 8.31
CA PHE A 154 0.12 -3.51 8.18
C PHE A 154 1.04 -3.16 9.35
N TYR A 155 2.06 -2.37 9.08
CA TYR A 155 3.02 -1.88 10.08
C TYR A 155 2.54 -0.66 10.88
N TRP A 156 1.28 -0.25 10.69
CA TRP A 156 0.61 0.78 11.48
C TRP A 156 -0.86 0.41 11.70
N ARG A 157 -1.55 1.18 12.54
CA ARG A 157 -2.96 0.97 12.93
C ARG A 157 -3.93 1.50 11.87
N VAL A 158 -3.92 0.88 10.69
CA VAL A 158 -4.86 1.23 9.62
C VAL A 158 -6.28 0.77 9.93
N LYS A 159 -7.26 1.58 9.55
CA LYS A 159 -8.69 1.23 9.60
C LYS A 159 -9.45 1.83 8.42
N THR A 160 -10.57 1.22 8.06
CA THR A 160 -11.49 1.82 7.09
C THR A 160 -12.03 3.15 7.61
N GLY A 161 -12.17 4.12 6.71
CA GLY A 161 -12.57 5.47 7.05
C GLY A 161 -11.41 6.40 7.42
N ASP A 162 -10.18 5.88 7.56
CA ASP A 162 -9.00 6.73 7.71
C ASP A 162 -8.86 7.66 6.51
N ARG A 163 -8.52 8.92 6.80
CA ARG A 163 -8.37 10.00 5.83
C ARG A 163 -7.07 10.73 6.07
N VAL A 164 -6.38 11.06 4.98
CA VAL A 164 -5.15 11.86 4.99
C VAL A 164 -5.15 12.83 3.82
N SER A 165 -4.52 13.98 4.02
CA SER A 165 -4.26 14.90 2.91
C SER A 165 -3.11 14.37 2.07
N VAL A 166 -3.20 14.53 0.75
CA VAL A 166 -2.23 14.02 -0.21
C VAL A 166 -1.75 15.12 -1.15
N GLN A 167 -0.45 15.10 -1.45
CA GLN A 167 0.16 15.87 -2.53
C GLN A 167 1.08 15.00 -3.34
N ASP A 168 0.89 14.97 -4.65
CA ASP A 168 1.74 14.26 -5.58
C ASP A 168 2.54 15.25 -6.41
N PHE A 169 3.86 15.04 -6.46
CA PHE A 169 4.79 15.79 -7.27
C PHE A 169 5.43 14.86 -8.29
N ILE A 170 5.43 15.22 -9.58
CA ILE A 170 5.91 14.34 -10.65
C ILE A 170 7.24 14.82 -11.24
N ASN A 171 8.07 13.86 -11.58
CA ASN A 171 9.23 13.97 -12.46
C ASN A 171 9.35 12.62 -13.18
N PRO A 172 8.51 12.35 -14.20
CA PRO A 172 8.38 11.03 -14.82
C PRO A 172 9.74 10.40 -15.15
N PRO A 173 9.96 9.10 -14.86
CA PRO A 173 9.00 8.09 -14.39
C PRO A 173 8.65 8.15 -12.89
N GLU A 174 9.17 9.12 -12.15
CA GLU A 174 9.05 9.15 -10.69
C GLU A 174 7.90 10.06 -10.22
N MET A 175 7.25 9.66 -9.12
CA MET A 175 6.24 10.43 -8.41
C MET A 175 6.57 10.48 -6.93
N LEU A 176 6.81 11.67 -6.41
CA LEU A 176 7.04 11.92 -5.00
C LEU A 176 5.71 12.27 -4.34
N SER A 177 5.24 11.41 -3.44
CA SER A 177 3.96 11.55 -2.75
C SER A 177 4.18 11.96 -1.30
N ARG A 178 3.36 12.90 -0.84
CA ARG A 178 3.30 13.38 0.54
C ARG A 178 1.92 13.07 1.09
N GLU A 179 1.86 12.30 2.16
CA GLU A 179 0.63 12.08 2.94
C GLU A 179 0.79 12.73 4.31
N TRP A 180 -0.21 13.49 4.78
CA TRP A 180 -0.14 14.10 6.11
C TRP A 180 -1.50 14.25 6.78
N ASP A 181 -1.45 14.28 8.10
CA ASP A 181 -2.55 14.63 8.98
C ASP A 181 -2.06 15.55 10.13
N ALA A 182 -2.76 15.59 11.25
CA ALA A 182 -2.39 16.40 12.41
C ALA A 182 -1.19 15.83 13.21
N GLY A 183 -0.91 14.53 13.10
CA GLY A 183 0.10 13.84 13.89
C GLY A 183 1.36 13.48 13.11
N GLU A 184 1.24 13.20 11.80
CA GLU A 184 2.34 12.70 10.99
C GLU A 184 2.36 13.29 9.58
N GLU A 185 3.57 13.37 9.02
CA GLU A 185 3.80 13.61 7.60
C GLU A 185 4.73 12.53 7.07
N VAL A 186 4.26 11.77 6.09
CA VAL A 186 4.98 10.68 5.45
C VAL A 186 5.28 11.07 4.00
N TRP A 187 6.48 10.71 3.55
CA TRP A 187 6.89 10.88 2.17
C TRP A 187 7.28 9.54 1.56
N SER A 188 6.86 9.34 0.33
CA SER A 188 7.19 8.18 -0.49
C SER A 188 7.57 8.61 -1.90
N ILE A 189 8.35 7.77 -2.56
CA ILE A 189 8.74 7.93 -3.96
C ILE A 189 8.32 6.67 -4.71
N GLY A 190 7.50 6.87 -5.73
CA GLY A 190 7.03 5.87 -6.67
C GLY A 190 7.77 5.95 -7.99
N GLU A 191 8.07 4.79 -8.55
CA GLU A 191 8.53 4.64 -9.93
C GLU A 191 7.43 3.98 -10.74
N TYR A 192 7.07 4.56 -11.89
CA TYR A 192 6.13 3.95 -12.81
C TYR A 192 6.71 2.62 -13.32
N VAL A 193 5.92 1.55 -13.22
CA VAL A 193 6.29 0.22 -13.73
C VAL A 193 5.25 -0.26 -14.73
N GLU A 194 5.72 -0.89 -15.80
CA GLU A 194 4.81 -1.46 -16.79
C GLU A 194 4.01 -2.62 -16.18
N PRO A 195 2.72 -2.79 -16.54
CA PRO A 195 1.87 -3.87 -16.02
C PRO A 195 2.51 -5.26 -16.18
N GLU A 196 3.27 -5.48 -17.25
CA GLU A 196 3.95 -6.74 -17.57
C GLU A 196 5.00 -7.11 -16.51
N VAL A 197 5.63 -6.13 -15.85
CA VAL A 197 6.58 -6.38 -14.75
C VAL A 197 5.84 -7.00 -13.57
N VAL A 198 4.69 -6.43 -13.19
CA VAL A 198 3.86 -6.96 -12.10
C VAL A 198 3.25 -8.30 -12.48
N GLN A 199 2.80 -8.43 -13.73
CA GLN A 199 2.24 -9.64 -14.28
C GLN A 199 3.22 -10.81 -14.18
N ALA A 200 4.46 -10.61 -14.65
CA ALA A 200 5.51 -11.61 -14.60
C ALA A 200 5.95 -11.91 -13.16
N ALA A 201 6.02 -10.89 -12.30
CA ALA A 201 6.44 -11.05 -10.91
C ALA A 201 5.51 -12.00 -10.13
N PHE A 202 4.20 -11.91 -10.34
CA PHE A 202 3.20 -12.65 -9.55
C PHE A 202 2.41 -13.70 -10.33
N GLY A 203 2.73 -13.92 -11.61
CA GLY A 203 2.05 -14.91 -12.45
C GLY A 203 0.59 -14.57 -12.73
N ILE A 204 0.27 -13.29 -12.92
CA ILE A 204 -1.09 -12.81 -13.12
C ILE A 204 -1.55 -13.14 -14.54
N LYS A 205 -2.72 -13.77 -14.68
CA LYS A 205 -3.22 -14.21 -16.00
C LYS A 205 -3.73 -13.06 -16.86
N ALA A 206 -4.45 -12.12 -16.26
CA ALA A 206 -5.07 -11.01 -16.96
C ALA A 206 -4.85 -9.71 -16.16
N MET A 207 -4.25 -8.72 -16.81
CA MET A 207 -4.06 -7.39 -16.23
C MET A 207 -5.24 -6.48 -16.58
N PRO A 208 -5.61 -5.54 -15.69
CA PRO A 208 -6.53 -4.47 -16.05
C PRO A 208 -6.02 -3.70 -17.27
N ALA A 209 -6.92 -3.29 -18.16
CA ALA A 209 -6.56 -2.40 -19.26
C ALA A 209 -6.17 -1.03 -18.71
N ARG A 210 -5.16 -0.40 -19.30
CA ARG A 210 -4.77 0.98 -19.01
C ARG A 210 -5.82 1.94 -19.54
N ILE A 211 -6.30 2.85 -18.70
CA ILE A 211 -7.24 3.89 -19.08
C ILE A 211 -6.57 5.24 -18.86
N GLY A 212 -6.49 6.06 -19.91
CA GLY A 212 -5.87 7.38 -19.84
C GLY A 212 -4.34 7.33 -19.79
N VAL A 213 -3.75 8.29 -19.07
CA VAL A 213 -2.30 8.45 -18.89
C VAL A 213 -2.06 8.66 -17.40
N ALA A 214 -1.18 7.87 -16.80
CA ALA A 214 -0.84 8.04 -15.38
C ALA A 214 0.01 9.30 -15.14
N PRO A 215 -0.04 9.89 -13.93
CA PRO A 215 0.66 11.14 -13.61
C PRO A 215 2.15 11.14 -13.94
N ASN A 216 2.81 10.01 -13.71
CA ASN A 216 4.23 9.81 -13.93
C ASN A 216 4.54 8.80 -15.03
N GLN A 217 3.59 8.51 -15.91
CA GLN A 217 3.86 7.67 -17.08
C GLN A 217 4.89 8.37 -17.97
N PRO A 218 6.01 7.70 -18.34
CA PRO A 218 6.96 8.25 -19.29
C PRO A 218 6.29 8.63 -20.61
N SER A 219 6.73 9.75 -21.19
CA SER A 219 6.38 10.09 -22.57
C SER A 219 6.83 8.95 -23.49
N PRO A 220 5.98 8.49 -24.42
CA PRO A 220 6.39 7.54 -25.46
C PRO A 220 7.32 8.16 -26.52
N HIS A 221 7.65 9.45 -26.39
CA HIS A 221 8.45 10.26 -27.31
C HIS A 221 9.54 11.03 -26.56
#